data_AF-A0A2G9ND60-F1
#
_entry.id   AF-A0A2G9ND60-F1
#
_cell.length_a   1.000
_cell.length_b   1.000
_cell.length_c   1.000
_cell.angle_alpha   90.00
_cell.angle_beta   90.00
_cell.angle_gamma   90.00
#
_symmetry.space_group_name_H-M   'P 1'
#
loop_
_entity.id
_entity.type
_entity.pdbx_description
1 polymer ?
#
loop_
_entity_poly.entity_id
_entity_poly.type
_entity_poly.pdbx_seq_one_letter_code
_entity_poly.pdbx_strand_id
1 'polypeptide(L)'
;ISKQNYEFLLYIAVLVILFVLVAGTYKKTRFDYLILWMLSVWGLFHMLGGSIMVGGEVLYRYHVLNIFQGVDAEFFILKFDQVLHFYIYFVMSFVMFHLINLAGKGKMNSKAISFFAILASSGVGALNEIVEFGAVVFLGQTGVGGYYNTALDLVFNFVGAFVGGILAVFRYGTKLK
;
A
#
# COMPACT_ATOMS: atom_id res chain seq x y z
N ILE A 1 17.30 21.82 -9.05
CA ILE A 1 16.31 20.95 -8.40
C ILE A 1 17.09 19.77 -7.81
N SER A 2 16.97 19.48 -6.50
CA SER A 2 17.74 18.40 -5.85
C SER A 2 17.12 17.02 -6.15
N LYS A 3 17.86 15.91 -5.94
CA LYS A 3 17.35 14.54 -6.17
C LYS A 3 16.13 14.19 -5.32
N GLN A 4 16.09 14.67 -4.07
CA GLN A 4 14.90 14.57 -3.19
C GLN A 4 13.63 15.16 -3.83
N ASN A 5 13.77 16.21 -4.65
CA ASN A 5 12.61 16.79 -5.33
C ASN A 5 12.05 15.85 -6.42
N TYR A 6 12.88 15.03 -7.07
CA TYR A 6 12.41 14.07 -8.07
C TYR A 6 11.68 12.89 -7.42
N GLU A 7 12.18 12.41 -6.29
CA GLU A 7 11.52 11.37 -5.50
C GLU A 7 10.15 11.85 -4.98
N PHE A 8 10.10 13.08 -4.45
CA PHE A 8 8.84 13.68 -4.04
C PHE A 8 7.84 13.85 -5.20
N LEU A 9 8.32 14.20 -6.40
CA LEU A 9 7.49 14.27 -7.61
C LEU A 9 6.96 12.89 -8.03
N LEU A 10 7.72 11.82 -7.86
CA LEU A 10 7.22 10.46 -8.08
C LEU A 10 6.09 10.11 -7.13
N TYR A 11 6.21 10.47 -5.84
CA TYR A 11 5.13 10.25 -4.88
C TYR A 11 3.84 10.97 -5.27
N ILE A 12 3.94 12.24 -5.72
CA ILE A 12 2.82 13.00 -6.26
C ILE A 12 2.24 12.32 -7.51
N ALA A 13 3.11 11.90 -8.44
CA ALA A 13 2.67 11.29 -9.70
C ALA A 13 1.86 10.01 -9.44
N VAL A 14 2.33 9.13 -8.54
CA VAL A 14 1.59 7.93 -8.13
C VAL A 14 0.23 8.31 -7.55
N LEU A 15 0.17 9.29 -6.66
CA LEU A 15 -1.09 9.72 -6.06
C LEU A 15 -2.06 10.29 -7.09
N VAL A 16 -1.59 11.11 -8.03
CA VAL A 16 -2.41 11.68 -9.11
C VAL A 16 -2.95 10.58 -10.03
N ILE A 17 -2.10 9.62 -10.42
CA ILE A 17 -2.51 8.49 -11.27
C ILE A 17 -3.60 7.68 -10.57
N LEU A 18 -3.41 7.34 -9.29
CA LEU A 18 -4.39 6.59 -8.52
C LEU A 18 -5.68 7.38 -8.30
N PHE A 19 -5.60 8.68 -8.03
CA PHE A 19 -6.77 9.55 -7.91
C PHE A 19 -7.57 9.58 -9.21
N VAL A 20 -6.91 9.78 -10.36
CA VAL A 20 -7.55 9.76 -11.68
C VAL A 20 -8.18 8.40 -11.96
N LEU A 21 -7.50 7.30 -11.62
CA LEU A 21 -8.04 5.95 -11.77
C LEU A 21 -9.31 5.77 -10.93
N VAL A 22 -9.30 6.14 -9.64
CA VAL A 22 -10.45 6.01 -8.74
C VAL A 22 -11.60 6.91 -9.21
N ALA A 23 -11.34 8.18 -9.49
CA ALA A 23 -12.36 9.13 -9.93
C ALA A 23 -12.97 8.75 -11.29
N GLY A 24 -12.12 8.39 -12.26
CA GLY A 24 -12.53 7.99 -13.60
C GLY A 24 -13.30 6.69 -13.63
N THR A 25 -13.07 5.78 -12.68
CA THR A 25 -13.77 4.50 -12.58
C THR A 25 -14.95 4.51 -11.60
N TYR A 26 -15.14 5.58 -10.81
CA TYR A 26 -16.11 5.64 -9.71
C TYR A 26 -17.54 5.24 -10.11
N LYS A 27 -18.04 5.69 -11.27
CA LYS A 27 -19.39 5.32 -11.73
C LYS A 27 -19.57 3.83 -11.97
N LYS A 28 -18.48 3.13 -12.35
CA LYS A 28 -18.46 1.69 -12.62
C LYS A 28 -18.19 0.90 -11.34
N THR A 29 -17.18 1.30 -10.58
CA THR A 29 -16.75 0.58 -9.37
C THR A 29 -17.73 0.79 -8.23
N ARG A 30 -18.30 2.00 -8.09
CA ARG A 30 -19.18 2.38 -6.98
C ARG A 30 -18.56 2.02 -5.63
N PHE A 31 -17.28 2.35 -5.45
CA PHE A 31 -16.60 2.14 -4.18
C PHE A 31 -17.40 2.79 -3.04
N ASP A 32 -17.56 2.05 -1.95
CA ASP A 32 -18.25 2.59 -0.79
C ASP A 32 -17.39 3.64 -0.08
N TYR A 33 -18.03 4.43 0.79
CA TYR A 33 -17.33 5.48 1.52
C TYR A 33 -16.18 4.96 2.37
N LEU A 34 -16.24 3.72 2.87
CA LEU A 34 -15.17 3.15 3.67
C LEU A 34 -13.90 3.00 2.83
N ILE A 35 -14.00 2.42 1.63
CA ILE A 35 -12.86 2.29 0.70
C ILE A 35 -12.30 3.67 0.34
N LEU A 36 -13.16 4.65 0.04
CA LEU A 36 -12.72 6.00 -0.31
C LEU A 36 -12.00 6.71 0.84
N TRP A 37 -12.50 6.58 2.06
CA TRP A 37 -11.84 7.12 3.26
C TRP A 37 -10.51 6.45 3.51
N MET A 38 -10.44 5.11 3.42
CA MET A 38 -9.21 4.37 3.58
C MET A 38 -8.14 4.77 2.56
N LEU A 39 -8.51 4.91 1.28
CA LEU A 39 -7.61 5.39 0.24
C LEU A 39 -7.16 6.83 0.48
N SER A 40 -8.04 7.68 1.01
CA SER A 40 -7.72 9.08 1.31
C SER A 40 -6.77 9.21 2.51
N VAL A 41 -6.97 8.41 3.55
CA VAL A 41 -6.04 8.33 4.69
C VAL A 41 -4.67 7.84 4.24
N TRP A 42 -4.62 6.83 3.36
CA TRP A 42 -3.36 6.41 2.76
C TRP A 42 -2.73 7.54 1.96
N GLY A 43 -3.48 8.19 1.06
CA GLY A 43 -2.97 9.27 0.23
C GLY A 43 -2.40 10.43 1.06
N LEU A 44 -3.05 10.77 2.18
CA LEU A 44 -2.53 11.74 3.15
C LEU A 44 -1.19 11.26 3.72
N PHE A 45 -1.14 10.06 4.30
CA PHE A 45 0.08 9.56 4.94
C PHE A 45 1.21 9.31 3.93
N HIS A 46 0.90 8.94 2.69
CA HIS A 46 1.87 8.81 1.61
C HIS A 46 2.56 10.15 1.32
N MET A 47 1.78 11.23 1.26
CA MET A 47 2.31 12.58 1.09
C MET A 47 3.11 13.03 2.31
N LEU A 48 2.63 12.77 3.53
CA LEU A 48 3.35 13.10 4.77
C LEU A 48 4.66 12.30 4.90
N GLY A 49 4.65 11.03 4.51
CA GLY A 49 5.79 10.11 4.53
C GLY A 49 6.99 10.66 3.75
N GLY A 50 6.73 11.20 2.57
CA GLY A 50 7.76 11.78 1.71
C GLY A 50 8.06 13.28 1.91
N SER A 51 7.32 13.98 2.78
CA SER A 51 7.46 15.45 2.95
C SER A 51 7.85 15.90 4.35
N ILE A 52 7.44 15.19 5.39
CA ILE A 52 7.82 15.52 6.76
C ILE A 52 9.24 15.03 7.02
N MET A 53 10.08 15.92 7.54
CA MET A 53 11.44 15.60 7.97
C MET A 53 11.47 15.33 9.48
N VAL A 54 11.98 14.18 9.89
CA VAL A 54 12.18 13.79 11.30
C VAL A 54 13.61 13.31 11.46
N GLY A 55 14.38 13.93 12.36
CA GLY A 55 15.77 13.53 12.59
C GLY A 55 16.70 13.73 11.39
N GLY A 56 16.37 14.63 10.46
CA GLY A 56 17.16 14.90 9.26
C GLY A 56 16.80 14.02 8.05
N GLU A 57 15.86 13.09 8.19
CA GLU A 57 15.40 12.20 7.13
C GLU A 57 13.90 12.31 6.91
N VAL A 58 13.39 11.82 5.77
CA VAL A 58 11.95 11.78 5.50
C VAL A 58 11.23 10.81 6.44
N LEU A 59 9.97 11.10 6.77
CA LEU A 59 9.16 10.34 7.72
C LEU A 59 9.11 8.83 7.40
N TYR A 60 9.19 8.43 6.12
CA TYR A 60 9.31 7.01 5.75
C TYR A 60 10.45 6.26 6.47
N ARG A 61 11.58 6.93 6.74
CA ARG A 61 12.74 6.34 7.42
C ARG A 61 12.63 6.38 8.94
N TYR A 62 11.56 6.98 9.49
CA TYR A 62 11.36 7.07 10.92
C TYR A 62 11.18 5.67 11.55
N HIS A 63 12.00 5.38 12.56
CA HIS A 63 11.94 4.16 13.34
C HIS A 63 10.77 4.22 14.33
N VAL A 64 9.69 3.48 14.05
CA VAL A 64 8.46 3.54 14.85
C VAL A 64 8.63 2.79 16.17
N LEU A 65 9.13 1.55 16.10
CA LEU A 65 9.39 0.71 17.26
C LEU A 65 10.62 -0.13 16.99
N ASN A 66 11.56 -0.18 17.93
CA ASN A 66 12.74 -1.03 17.81
C ASN A 66 12.41 -2.48 18.19
N ILE A 67 11.81 -3.21 17.25
CA ILE A 67 11.51 -4.63 17.40
C ILE A 67 12.78 -5.45 17.20
N PHE A 68 13.58 -5.08 16.20
CA PHE A 68 14.86 -5.70 15.88
C PHE A 68 15.72 -4.76 15.04
N GLN A 69 17.02 -4.73 15.34
CA GLN A 69 18.03 -4.03 14.54
C GLN A 69 19.16 -5.01 14.23
N GLY A 70 19.41 -5.22 12.94
CA GLY A 70 20.50 -6.06 12.44
C GLY A 70 21.87 -5.43 12.65
N VAL A 71 22.92 -6.20 12.32
CA VAL A 71 24.32 -5.76 12.41
C VAL A 71 24.59 -4.57 11.48
N ASP A 72 23.88 -4.52 10.35
CA ASP A 72 23.88 -3.42 9.41
C ASP A 72 22.70 -2.51 9.76
N ALA A 73 22.95 -1.21 9.98
CA ALA A 73 21.92 -0.25 10.39
C ALA A 73 20.74 -0.11 9.41
N GLU A 74 20.84 -0.67 8.20
CA GLU A 74 19.74 -0.77 7.23
C GLU A 74 18.64 -1.76 7.63
N PHE A 75 18.98 -2.84 8.33
CA PHE A 75 17.99 -3.85 8.71
C PHE A 75 17.33 -3.46 10.03
N PHE A 76 16.30 -2.64 9.94
CA PHE A 76 15.47 -2.23 11.08
C PHE A 76 14.02 -2.68 10.86
N ILE A 77 13.50 -3.47 11.80
CA ILE A 77 12.10 -3.90 11.73
C ILE A 77 11.21 -2.83 12.33
N LEU A 78 10.29 -2.37 11.47
CA LEU A 78 9.21 -1.40 11.69
C LEU A 78 9.62 0.07 11.60
N LYS A 79 9.96 0.50 10.38
CA LYS A 79 9.92 1.92 10.01
C LYS A 79 8.50 2.33 9.64
N PHE A 80 8.27 3.64 9.53
CA PHE A 80 6.98 4.17 9.06
C PHE A 80 6.58 3.64 7.69
N ASP A 81 7.59 3.36 6.84
CA ASP A 81 7.46 2.67 5.56
C ASP A 81 6.68 1.35 5.69
N GLN A 82 7.15 0.41 6.51
CA GLN A 82 6.47 -0.86 6.73
C GLN A 82 5.05 -0.71 7.30
N VAL A 83 4.80 0.35 8.09
CA VAL A 83 3.45 0.67 8.58
C VAL A 83 2.52 1.07 7.44
N LEU A 84 2.98 1.92 6.52
CA LEU A 84 2.18 2.31 5.35
C LEU A 84 2.00 1.18 4.36
N HIS A 85 3.01 0.34 4.17
CA HIS A 85 2.90 -0.90 3.39
C HIS A 85 1.79 -1.78 3.97
N PHE A 86 1.84 -2.11 5.26
CA PHE A 86 0.74 -2.84 5.90
C PHE A 86 -0.62 -2.17 5.66
N TYR A 87 -0.70 -0.85 5.87
CA TYR A 87 -1.96 -0.12 5.74
C TYR A 87 -2.50 -0.16 4.31
N ILE A 88 -1.70 0.19 3.29
CA ILE A 88 -2.21 0.25 1.92
C ILE A 88 -2.62 -1.12 1.40
N TYR A 89 -1.89 -2.19 1.74
CA TYR A 89 -2.27 -3.53 1.28
C TYR A 89 -3.42 -4.13 2.08
N PHE A 90 -3.61 -3.70 3.33
CA PHE A 90 -4.87 -3.88 4.03
C PHE A 90 -6.04 -3.24 3.25
N VAL A 91 -5.90 -1.98 2.86
CA VAL A 91 -6.92 -1.24 2.08
C VAL A 91 -7.13 -1.87 0.71
N MET A 92 -6.07 -2.29 0.02
CA MET A 92 -6.15 -2.90 -1.29
C MET A 92 -6.86 -4.24 -1.26
N SER A 93 -6.82 -4.97 -0.15
CA SER A 93 -7.66 -6.17 -0.01
C SER A 93 -9.15 -5.85 0.06
N PHE A 94 -9.56 -4.73 0.68
CA PHE A 94 -10.96 -4.27 0.60
C PHE A 94 -11.33 -3.87 -0.84
N VAL A 95 -10.44 -3.15 -1.53
CA VAL A 95 -10.64 -2.76 -2.94
C VAL A 95 -10.79 -3.99 -3.82
N MET A 96 -9.86 -4.96 -3.73
CA MET A 96 -9.88 -6.18 -4.54
C MET A 96 -11.09 -7.05 -4.22
N PHE A 97 -11.45 -7.18 -2.93
CA PHE A 97 -12.66 -7.90 -2.54
C PHE A 97 -13.89 -7.28 -3.21
N HIS A 98 -14.04 -5.96 -3.14
CA HIS A 98 -15.16 -5.23 -3.76
C HIS A 98 -15.20 -5.43 -5.28
N LEU A 99 -14.05 -5.29 -5.95
CA LEU A 99 -13.97 -5.44 -7.42
C LEU A 99 -14.24 -6.87 -7.89
N ILE A 100 -13.69 -7.87 -7.20
CA ILE A 100 -13.92 -9.29 -7.53
C ILE A 100 -15.39 -9.63 -7.30
N ASN A 101 -15.99 -9.16 -6.19
CA ASN A 101 -17.41 -9.34 -5.93
C ASN A 101 -18.30 -8.69 -7.00
N LEU A 102 -17.94 -7.47 -7.41
CA LEU A 102 -18.63 -6.75 -8.48
C LEU A 102 -18.54 -7.50 -9.82
N ALA A 103 -17.35 -7.99 -10.19
CA ALA A 103 -17.14 -8.79 -11.39
C ALA A 103 -17.92 -10.11 -11.35
N GLY A 104 -17.96 -10.76 -10.17
CA GLY A 104 -18.75 -11.96 -9.90
C GLY A 104 -20.25 -11.71 -9.72
N LYS A 105 -20.72 -10.46 -9.86
CA LYS A 105 -22.13 -10.05 -9.69
C LYS A 105 -22.74 -10.49 -8.36
N GLY A 106 -21.94 -10.53 -7.29
CA GLY A 106 -22.39 -10.95 -5.95
C GLY A 106 -22.65 -12.45 -5.78
N LYS A 107 -22.38 -13.29 -6.80
CA LYS A 107 -22.69 -14.72 -6.77
C LYS A 107 -21.56 -15.59 -6.21
N MET A 108 -20.38 -14.99 -5.98
CA MET A 108 -19.21 -15.70 -5.52
C MET A 108 -19.20 -15.85 -3.99
N ASN A 109 -18.66 -16.97 -3.50
CA ASN A 109 -18.50 -17.19 -2.07
C ASN A 109 -17.51 -16.17 -1.48
N SER A 110 -17.90 -15.48 -0.40
CA SER A 110 -17.08 -14.44 0.23
C SER A 110 -15.69 -14.92 0.67
N LYS A 111 -15.53 -16.18 1.09
CA LYS A 111 -14.22 -16.74 1.44
C LYS A 111 -13.33 -16.92 0.21
N ALA A 112 -13.90 -17.33 -0.92
CA ALA A 112 -13.17 -17.43 -2.18
C ALA A 112 -12.75 -16.04 -2.68
N ILE A 113 -13.65 -15.06 -2.61
CA ILE A 113 -13.34 -13.66 -2.94
C ILE A 113 -12.21 -13.15 -2.05
N SER A 114 -12.27 -13.41 -0.74
CA SER A 114 -11.24 -13.03 0.22
C SER A 114 -9.87 -13.62 -0.12
N PHE A 115 -9.81 -14.92 -0.41
CA PHE A 115 -8.58 -15.57 -0.84
C PHE A 115 -7.96 -14.90 -2.07
N PHE A 116 -8.75 -14.67 -3.12
CA PHE A 116 -8.25 -13.99 -4.32
C PHE A 116 -7.92 -12.51 -4.08
N ALA A 117 -8.64 -11.83 -3.18
CA ALA A 117 -8.34 -10.46 -2.81
C ALA A 117 -6.99 -10.33 -2.09
N ILE A 118 -6.67 -11.26 -1.19
CA ILE A 118 -5.37 -11.31 -0.51
C ILE A 118 -4.24 -11.50 -1.52
N LEU A 119 -4.40 -12.46 -2.46
CA LEU A 119 -3.42 -12.71 -3.52
C LEU A 119 -3.27 -11.50 -4.46
N ALA A 120 -4.38 -10.93 -4.91
CA ALA A 120 -4.38 -9.77 -5.79
C ALA A 120 -3.74 -8.55 -5.11
N SER A 121 -4.07 -8.29 -3.85
CA SER A 121 -3.49 -7.21 -3.06
C SER A 121 -1.99 -7.40 -2.86
N SER A 122 -1.55 -8.62 -2.54
CA SER A 122 -0.12 -8.95 -2.43
C SER A 122 0.60 -8.78 -3.78
N GLY A 123 -0.05 -9.12 -4.88
CA GLY A 123 0.45 -8.91 -6.24
C GLY A 123 0.57 -7.42 -6.60
N VAL A 124 -0.38 -6.57 -6.20
CA VAL A 124 -0.23 -5.11 -6.29
C VAL A 124 0.95 -4.64 -5.45
N GLY A 125 1.19 -5.26 -4.30
CA GLY A 125 2.40 -5.00 -3.49
C GLY A 125 3.68 -5.30 -4.23
N ALA A 126 3.78 -6.46 -4.86
CA ALA A 126 4.95 -6.77 -5.69
C ALA A 126 5.12 -5.79 -6.86
N LEU A 127 4.02 -5.29 -7.46
CA LEU A 127 4.09 -4.25 -8.50
C LEU A 127 4.62 -2.93 -7.95
N ASN A 128 4.29 -2.55 -6.71
CA ASN A 128 4.85 -1.37 -6.07
C ASN A 128 6.37 -1.49 -5.89
N GLU A 129 6.85 -2.64 -5.39
CA GLU A 129 8.30 -2.89 -5.28
C GLU A 129 9.02 -2.81 -6.63
N ILE A 130 8.35 -3.23 -7.72
CA ILE A 130 8.89 -3.10 -9.08
C ILE A 130 9.00 -1.62 -9.50
N VAL A 131 8.01 -0.79 -9.14
CA VAL A 131 8.06 0.66 -9.39
C VAL A 131 9.18 1.32 -8.58
N GLU A 132 9.34 0.94 -7.32
CA GLU A 132 10.41 1.43 -6.45
C GLU A 132 11.80 1.01 -6.95
N PHE A 133 11.95 -0.25 -7.36
CA PHE A 133 13.16 -0.72 -8.02
C PHE A 133 13.47 0.09 -9.28
N GLY A 134 12.45 0.39 -10.10
CA GLY A 134 12.58 1.28 -11.24
C GLY A 134 13.08 2.67 -10.83
N ALA A 135 12.54 3.25 -9.77
CA ALA A 135 12.98 4.55 -9.25
C ALA A 135 14.47 4.51 -8.84
N VAL A 136 14.93 3.45 -8.17
CA VAL A 136 16.37 3.25 -7.84
C VAL A 136 17.22 3.18 -9.11
N VAL A 137 16.81 2.40 -10.11
CA VAL A 137 17.56 2.23 -11.36
C VAL A 137 17.67 3.55 -12.14
N PHE A 138 16.59 4.34 -12.21
CA PHE A 138 16.56 5.55 -13.04
C PHE A 138 17.00 6.84 -12.32
N LEU A 139 16.82 6.95 -11.01
CA LEU A 139 17.14 8.15 -10.23
C LEU A 139 18.40 8.01 -9.36
N GLY A 140 18.91 6.79 -9.18
CA GLY A 140 20.07 6.47 -8.34
C GLY A 140 19.67 6.34 -6.87
N GLN A 141 20.40 6.99 -5.95
CA GLN A 141 20.09 6.97 -4.51
C GLN A 141 18.74 7.65 -4.24
N THR A 142 17.70 6.84 -4.05
CA THR A 142 16.39 7.23 -3.50
C THR A 142 16.34 6.89 -2.01
N GLY A 143 15.25 7.25 -1.33
CA GLY A 143 14.94 6.82 0.04
C GLY A 143 14.52 5.35 0.16
N VAL A 144 14.32 4.65 -0.97
CA VAL A 144 14.02 3.21 -1.04
C VAL A 144 15.20 2.41 -0.49
N GLY A 145 14.94 1.48 0.42
CA GLY A 145 16.00 0.68 1.05
C GLY A 145 16.54 -0.46 0.18
N GLY A 146 17.57 -1.15 0.68
CA GLY A 146 18.15 -2.32 0.03
C GLY A 146 17.30 -3.59 0.15
N TYR A 147 17.90 -4.76 -0.13
CA TYR A 147 17.23 -6.07 -0.14
C TYR A 147 16.35 -6.34 1.09
N TYR A 148 16.87 -6.04 2.29
CA TYR A 148 16.13 -6.27 3.53
C TYR A 148 14.89 -5.37 3.65
N ASN A 149 14.91 -4.15 3.09
CA ASN A 149 13.74 -3.28 3.07
C ASN A 149 12.65 -3.90 2.20
N THR A 150 12.96 -4.14 0.92
CA THR A 150 12.02 -4.74 -0.03
C THR A 150 11.45 -6.07 0.47
N ALA A 151 12.29 -6.92 1.09
CA ALA A 151 11.81 -8.17 1.67
C ALA A 151 10.85 -7.94 2.85
N LEU A 152 11.14 -6.98 3.73
CA LEU A 152 10.23 -6.58 4.80
C LEU A 152 8.94 -5.98 4.23
N ASP A 153 9.03 -5.11 3.23
CA ASP A 153 7.90 -4.48 2.59
C ASP A 153 6.96 -5.56 2.03
N LEU A 154 7.47 -6.54 1.30
CA LEU A 154 6.67 -7.69 0.84
C LEU A 154 6.00 -8.47 1.98
N VAL A 155 6.66 -8.62 3.13
CA VAL A 155 6.06 -9.24 4.32
C VAL A 155 4.92 -8.38 4.87
N PHE A 156 5.13 -7.08 5.04
CA PHE A 156 4.10 -6.16 5.54
C PHE A 156 2.94 -6.00 4.53
N ASN A 157 3.23 -6.06 3.23
CA ASN A 157 2.24 -6.11 2.15
C ASN A 157 1.34 -7.33 2.31
N PHE A 158 1.93 -8.51 2.48
CA PHE A 158 1.18 -9.74 2.66
C PHE A 158 0.38 -9.74 3.97
N VAL A 159 0.98 -9.32 5.09
CA VAL A 159 0.31 -9.27 6.40
C VAL A 159 -0.87 -8.29 6.38
N GLY A 160 -0.68 -7.11 5.79
CA GLY A 160 -1.76 -6.14 5.55
C GLY A 160 -2.87 -6.74 4.70
N ALA A 161 -2.50 -7.33 3.56
CA ALA A 161 -3.45 -7.97 2.66
C ALA A 161 -4.26 -9.08 3.36
N PHE A 162 -3.57 -9.96 4.10
CA PHE A 162 -4.19 -11.06 4.83
C PHE A 162 -5.23 -10.54 5.84
N VAL A 163 -4.85 -9.59 6.70
CA VAL A 163 -5.76 -9.00 7.69
C VAL A 163 -6.94 -8.30 6.99
N GLY A 164 -6.67 -7.52 5.94
CA GLY A 164 -7.70 -6.80 5.18
C GLY A 164 -8.69 -7.73 4.51
N GLY A 165 -8.21 -8.80 3.88
CA GLY A 165 -9.05 -9.82 3.23
C GLY A 165 -9.96 -10.54 4.23
N ILE A 166 -9.47 -10.85 5.43
CA ILE A 166 -10.28 -11.46 6.48
C ILE A 166 -11.35 -10.48 6.97
N LEU A 167 -11.00 -9.22 7.24
CA LEU A 167 -11.97 -8.21 7.71
C LEU A 167 -13.01 -7.83 6.64
N ALA A 168 -12.64 -7.86 5.36
CA ALA A 168 -13.56 -7.63 4.26
C ALA A 168 -14.71 -8.67 4.22
N VAL A 169 -14.43 -9.93 4.62
CA VAL A 169 -15.49 -10.98 4.73
C VAL A 169 -16.54 -10.57 5.75
N PHE A 170 -16.16 -10.06 6.92
CA PHE A 170 -17.12 -9.64 7.94
C PHE A 170 -17.93 -8.42 7.51
N ARG A 171 -17.30 -7.50 6.76
CA ARG A 171 -17.94 -6.26 6.29
C ARG A 171 -18.94 -6.47 5.16
N TYR A 172 -18.63 -7.35 4.21
CA TYR A 172 -19.38 -7.54 2.96
C TYR A 172 -20.07 -8.91 2.84
N GLY A 173 -19.59 -9.92 3.55
CA GLY A 173 -20.10 -11.30 3.44
C GLY A 173 -21.54 -11.51 3.94
N THR A 174 -22.08 -10.59 4.75
CA THR A 174 -23.46 -10.66 5.28
C THR A 174 -24.44 -9.72 4.58
N LYS A 175 -23.96 -8.69 3.88
CA LYS A 175 -24.78 -7.58 3.35
C LYS A 175 -25.18 -7.71 1.87
N LEU A 176 -24.81 -8.79 1.21
CA LEU A 176 -24.94 -8.95 -0.25
C LEU A 176 -25.67 -10.24 -0.66
N LYS A 177 -26.50 -10.81 0.25
CA LYS A 177 -27.53 -11.79 -0.12
C LYS A 177 -28.77 -11.09 -0.65
#